data_AF-A0A0Q6FVX8-F1
#
_entry.id   AF-A0A0Q6FVX8-F1
#
_cell.length_a   1.000
_cell.length_b   1.000
_cell.length_c   1.000
_cell.angle_alpha   90.00
_cell.angle_beta   90.00
_cell.angle_gamma   90.00
#
_symmetry.space_group_name_H-M   'P 1'
#
loop_
_entity.id
_entity.type
_entity.pdbx_description
1 polymer ?
#
loop_
_entity_poly.entity_id
_entity_poly.type
_entity_poly.pdbx_seq_one_letter_code
_entity_poly.pdbx_strand_id
1 'polypeptide(L)'
;MIEEVARIRRVLRDEPFSYDLDLVLMIGGDVTPGSGPSGLRSPRVSLARRTATAQVHVARDEANHAPDPVAFLRATVHESLVQLVARVAARDPEVDAATEREGLASLVADGPAA
;
A
#
# COMPACT_ATOMS: atom_id res chain seq x y z
N MET A 1 6.78 -7.29 12.63
CA MET A 1 5.58 -7.03 11.80
C MET A 1 4.76 -5.83 12.28
N ILE A 2 4.35 -5.73 13.55
CA ILE A 2 3.62 -4.55 14.07
C ILE A 2 4.45 -3.26 13.93
N GLU A 3 5.74 -3.30 14.27
CA GLU A 3 6.66 -2.16 14.09
C GLU A 3 6.78 -1.73 12.62
N GLU A 4 6.78 -2.69 11.70
CA GLU A 4 6.83 -2.39 10.27
C GLU A 4 5.54 -1.72 9.79
N VAL A 5 4.37 -2.14 10.28
CA VAL A 5 3.10 -1.47 9.97
C VAL A 5 3.13 -0.01 10.48
N ALA A 6 3.72 0.25 11.64
CA ALA A 6 3.88 1.60 12.16
C ALA A 6 4.85 2.43 11.30
N ARG A 7 5.97 1.85 10.86
CA ARG A 7 6.91 2.48 9.92
C ARG A 7 6.22 2.86 8.61
N ILE A 8 5.52 1.92 7.98
CA ILE A 8 4.77 2.16 6.74
C ILE A 8 3.78 3.31 6.92
N ARG A 9 3.00 3.31 8.00
CA ARG A 9 2.04 4.40 8.29
C ARG A 9 2.73 5.76 8.46
N ARG A 10 3.92 5.80 9.02
CA ARG A 10 4.69 7.04 9.18
C ARG A 10 5.16 7.56 7.82
N VAL A 11 5.79 6.70 7.02
CA VAL A 11 6.23 7.05 5.65
C VAL A 11 5.05 7.63 4.86
N LEU A 12 3.91 6.94 4.84
CA LEU A 12 2.75 7.40 4.08
C LEU A 12 2.11 8.69 4.59
N ARG A 13 2.35 9.06 5.85
CA ARG A 13 1.87 10.32 6.41
C ARG A 13 2.76 11.49 6.02
N ASP A 14 4.06 11.24 5.93
CA ASP A 14 5.06 12.29 5.73
C ASP A 14 5.25 12.61 4.23
N GLU A 15 4.77 11.75 3.33
CA GLU A 15 4.80 11.95 1.88
C GLU A 15 3.69 12.89 1.37
N PRO A 16 4.01 13.92 0.58
CA PRO A 16 3.06 14.93 0.13
C PRO A 16 2.29 14.49 -1.14
N PHE A 17 1.51 13.41 -1.05
CA PHE A 17 0.71 12.92 -2.17
C PHE A 17 -0.38 13.92 -2.61
N SER A 18 -0.72 13.92 -3.90
CA SER A 18 -1.76 14.78 -4.49
C SER A 18 -3.18 14.39 -4.05
N TYR A 19 -3.34 13.20 -3.47
CA TYR A 19 -4.59 12.65 -2.96
C TYR A 19 -4.40 12.12 -1.54
N ASP A 20 -5.41 12.30 -0.70
CA ASP A 20 -5.48 11.65 0.60
C ASP A 20 -5.64 10.13 0.40
N LEU A 21 -4.65 9.36 0.84
CA LEU A 21 -4.64 7.90 0.73
C LEU A 21 -5.25 7.28 2.01
N ASP A 22 -6.47 6.76 1.90
CA ASP A 22 -7.18 6.10 2.99
C ASP A 22 -7.14 4.57 2.81
N LEU A 23 -6.24 3.93 3.56
CA LEU A 23 -5.85 2.54 3.35
C LEU A 23 -6.17 1.68 4.57
N VAL A 24 -6.81 0.55 4.32
CA VAL A 24 -7.01 -0.50 5.31
C VAL A 24 -6.08 -1.67 5.01
N LEU A 25 -5.10 -1.90 5.88
CA LEU A 25 -4.21 -3.05 5.80
C LEU A 25 -4.81 -4.23 6.57
N MET A 26 -5.04 -5.35 5.88
CA MET A 26 -5.54 -6.59 6.46
C MET A 26 -4.46 -7.67 6.38
N ILE A 27 -3.99 -8.14 7.54
CA ILE A 27 -3.00 -9.21 7.66
C ILE A 27 -3.70 -10.42 8.28
N GLY A 28 -3.78 -11.53 7.54
CA GLY A 28 -4.30 -12.80 8.05
C GLY A 28 -5.70 -12.76 8.66
N GLY A 29 -6.73 -13.04 7.86
CA GLY A 29 -8.09 -13.27 8.37
C GLY A 29 -8.30 -14.73 8.76
N ASP A 30 -8.52 -15.03 10.04
CA ASP A 30 -8.89 -16.37 10.52
C ASP A 30 -10.41 -16.69 10.38
N VAL A 31 -11.26 -15.71 10.10
CA VAL A 31 -12.74 -15.88 10.12
C VAL A 31 -13.36 -15.91 8.71
N THR A 32 -12.66 -15.38 7.72
CA THR A 32 -13.01 -15.58 6.31
C THR A 32 -11.71 -15.88 5.61
N PRO A 33 -11.53 -17.03 4.95
CA PRO A 33 -10.43 -17.16 4.02
C PRO A 33 -10.59 -16.01 3.04
N GLY A 34 -9.69 -15.02 3.12
CA GLY A 34 -9.52 -14.06 2.05
C GLY A 34 -9.12 -14.90 0.84
N SER A 35 -10.11 -15.36 0.09
CA SER A 35 -9.93 -16.27 -1.04
C SER A 35 -9.30 -15.49 -2.17
N GLY A 36 -7.99 -15.26 -2.08
CA GLY A 36 -7.22 -14.60 -3.11
C GLY A 36 -5.80 -14.22 -2.64
N PRO A 37 -4.88 -14.02 -3.59
CA PRO A 37 -3.49 -13.68 -3.31
C PRO A 37 -3.36 -12.33 -2.61
N SER A 38 -2.23 -12.02 -1.99
CA SER A 38 -1.97 -10.69 -1.44
C SER A 38 -2.12 -9.58 -2.49
N GLY A 39 -2.46 -8.37 -2.05
CA GLY A 39 -2.49 -7.17 -2.88
C GLY A 39 -3.71 -6.27 -2.69
N LEU A 40 -3.90 -5.37 -3.64
CA LEU A 40 -4.92 -4.32 -3.61
C LEU A 40 -6.34 -4.89 -3.80
N ARG A 41 -7.30 -4.37 -3.01
CA ARG A 41 -8.71 -4.73 -3.04
C ARG A 41 -9.60 -3.50 -2.95
N SER A 42 -10.70 -3.54 -3.69
CA SER A 42 -11.75 -2.51 -3.70
C SER A 42 -11.25 -1.05 -3.88
N PRO A 43 -10.31 -0.75 -4.80
CA PRO A 43 -9.79 0.60 -4.93
C PRO A 43 -10.83 1.57 -5.51
N ARG A 44 -11.07 2.68 -4.81
CA ARG A 44 -11.97 3.76 -5.22
C ARG A 44 -11.25 5.09 -5.23
N VAL A 45 -11.58 5.93 -6.20
CA VAL A 45 -11.02 7.26 -6.34
C VAL A 45 -12.18 8.26 -6.36
N SER A 46 -12.11 9.26 -5.48
CA SER A 46 -13.07 10.34 -5.39
C SER A 46 -12.39 11.65 -5.77
N LEU A 47 -12.59 12.09 -7.01
CA LEU A 47 -12.02 13.35 -7.52
C LEU A 47 -12.49 14.56 -6.69
N ALA A 48 -13.79 14.59 -6.37
CA ALA A 48 -14.41 15.71 -5.63
C ALA A 48 -13.87 15.85 -4.19
N ARG A 49 -13.44 14.75 -3.56
CA ARG A 49 -12.87 14.76 -2.21
C ARG A 49 -11.34 14.72 -2.20
N ARG A 50 -10.70 14.61 -3.37
CA ARG A 50 -9.27 14.33 -3.51
C ARG A 50 -8.82 13.16 -2.63
N THR A 51 -9.62 12.10 -2.57
CA THR A 51 -9.34 10.91 -1.74
C THR A 51 -9.27 9.65 -2.59
N ALA A 52 -8.29 8.79 -2.32
CA ALA A 52 -8.18 7.46 -2.88
C ALA A 52 -8.23 6.41 -1.75
N THR A 53 -9.24 5.54 -1.78
CA THR A 53 -9.46 4.53 -0.74
C THR A 53 -9.18 3.13 -1.27
N ALA A 54 -8.55 2.28 -0.47
CA ALA A 54 -8.37 0.87 -0.82
C ALA A 54 -8.11 -0.03 0.39
N GLN A 55 -8.22 -1.33 0.16
CA GLN A 55 -7.76 -2.34 1.11
C GLN A 55 -6.51 -3.01 0.56
N VAL A 56 -5.52 -3.27 1.41
CA VAL A 56 -4.36 -4.10 1.09
C VAL A 56 -4.48 -5.38 1.88
N HIS A 57 -4.60 -6.51 1.18
CA HIS A 57 -4.70 -7.82 1.80
C HIS A 57 -3.34 -8.48 1.78
N VAL A 58 -2.92 -9.02 2.92
CA VAL A 58 -1.70 -9.81 3.06
C VAL A 58 -2.13 -11.20 3.52
N ALA A 59 -2.04 -12.15 2.59
CA ALA A 59 -2.43 -13.54 2.83
C ALA A 59 -1.47 -14.15 3.86
N ARG A 60 -2.05 -14.79 4.89
CA ARG A 60 -1.28 -15.42 5.97
C ARG A 60 -0.34 -16.50 5.45
N ASP A 61 -0.82 -17.28 4.48
CA ASP A 61 -0.04 -18.37 3.89
C ASP A 61 1.20 -17.85 3.14
N GLU A 62 1.03 -16.83 2.28
CA GLU A 62 2.14 -16.22 1.54
C GLU A 62 3.14 -15.56 2.49
N ALA A 63 2.66 -14.85 3.52
CA ALA A 63 3.52 -14.22 4.51
C ALA A 63 4.29 -15.25 5.37
N ASN A 64 3.69 -16.40 5.68
CA ASN A 64 4.34 -17.47 6.46
C ASN A 64 5.38 -18.25 5.65
N HIS A 65 5.17 -18.38 4.34
CA HIS A 65 6.10 -19.08 3.44
C HIS A 65 7.14 -18.15 2.79
N ALA A 66 7.02 -16.83 3.00
CA ALA A 66 7.99 -15.85 2.55
C ALA A 66 9.34 -16.03 3.29
N PRO A 67 10.48 -16.04 2.59
CA PRO A 67 11.80 -16.07 3.22
C PRO A 67 12.03 -14.89 4.17
N ASP A 68 11.47 -13.74 3.84
CA ASP A 68 11.42 -12.54 4.68
C ASP A 68 9.99 -11.95 4.68
N PRO A 69 9.20 -12.21 5.75
CA PRO A 69 7.84 -11.70 5.86
C PRO A 69 7.75 -10.17 5.94
N VAL A 70 8.80 -9.49 6.43
CA VAL A 70 8.84 -8.03 6.54
C VAL A 70 9.07 -7.41 5.16
N ALA A 71 10.06 -7.91 4.42
CA ALA A 71 10.27 -7.50 3.03
C ALA A 71 9.06 -7.81 2.15
N PHE A 72 8.41 -8.96 2.35
CA PHE A 72 7.16 -9.32 1.66
C PHE A 72 6.03 -8.32 1.94
N LEU A 73 5.83 -7.93 3.21
CA LEU A 73 4.84 -6.93 3.58
C LEU A 73 5.12 -5.57 2.91
N ARG A 74 6.38 -5.11 2.95
CA ARG A 74 6.81 -3.85 2.31
C ARG A 74 6.52 -3.86 0.82
N ALA A 75 6.93 -4.93 0.13
CA ALA A 75 6.71 -5.10 -1.30
C ALA A 75 5.22 -5.11 -1.64
N THR A 76 4.41 -5.89 -0.91
CA THR A 76 2.96 -5.99 -1.13
C THR A 76 2.26 -4.64 -0.99
N VAL A 77 2.59 -3.88 0.06
CA VAL A 77 2.03 -2.54 0.29
C VAL A 77 2.48 -1.58 -0.80
N HIS A 78 3.77 -1.57 -1.13
CA HIS A 78 4.33 -0.72 -2.19
C HIS A 78 3.65 -0.99 -3.55
N GLU A 79 3.56 -2.24 -3.99
CA GLU A 79 2.90 -2.60 -5.25
C GLU A 79 1.42 -2.20 -5.26
N SER A 80 0.72 -2.39 -4.14
CA SER A 80 -0.68 -2.00 -4.00
C SER A 80 -0.87 -0.48 -4.12
N LEU A 81 0.06 0.29 -3.55
CA LEU A 81 0.07 1.75 -3.64
C LEU A 81 0.39 2.24 -5.05
N VAL A 82 1.37 1.63 -5.72
CA VAL A 82 1.69 1.92 -7.13
C VAL A 82 0.47 1.69 -8.02
N GLN A 83 -0.28 0.60 -7.78
CA GLN A 83 -1.54 0.33 -8.49
C GLN A 83 -2.63 1.37 -8.18
N LEU A 84 -2.73 1.83 -6.93
CA LEU A 84 -3.68 2.88 -6.54
C LEU A 84 -3.35 4.22 -7.20
N VAL A 85 -2.08 4.64 -7.19
CA VAL A 85 -1.58 5.85 -7.88
C VAL A 85 -1.87 5.77 -9.37
N ALA A 86 -1.60 4.63 -10.02
CA ALA A 86 -1.92 4.45 -11.44
C ALA A 86 -3.42 4.63 -11.71
N ARG A 87 -4.29 4.19 -10.79
CA ARG A 87 -5.74 4.37 -10.91
C ARG A 87 -6.19 5.81 -10.67
N VAL A 88 -5.52 6.53 -9.78
CA VAL A 88 -5.72 7.97 -9.58
C VAL A 88 -5.36 8.73 -10.86
N ALA A 89 -4.16 8.53 -11.40
CA ALA A 89 -3.72 9.21 -12.62
C ALA A 89 -4.58 8.86 -13.86
N ALA A 90 -5.11 7.64 -13.92
CA ALA A 90 -6.07 7.26 -14.96
C ALA A 90 -7.43 8.00 -14.84
N ARG A 91 -7.78 8.49 -13.65
CA ARG A 91 -9.01 9.26 -13.37
C ARG A 91 -8.77 10.77 -13.39
N ASP A 92 -7.56 11.20 -13.08
CA ASP A 92 -7.14 12.60 -12.97
C ASP A 92 -5.80 12.80 -13.70
N PRO A 93 -5.84 13.27 -14.97
CA PRO A 93 -4.62 13.46 -15.76
C PRO A 93 -3.67 14.53 -15.23
N GLU A 94 -4.09 15.36 -14.26
CA GLU A 94 -3.22 16.36 -13.62
C GLU A 94 -2.23 15.72 -12.64
N VAL A 95 -2.47 14.47 -12.23
CA VAL A 95 -1.61 13.75 -11.28
C VAL A 95 -0.41 13.15 -12.01
N ASP A 96 0.79 13.56 -11.60
CA ASP A 96 2.04 12.95 -12.06
C ASP A 96 2.29 11.61 -11.34
N ALA A 97 1.87 10.52 -11.99
CA ALA A 97 2.06 9.17 -11.46
C ALA A 97 3.55 8.80 -11.27
N ALA A 98 4.49 9.44 -11.97
CA ALA A 98 5.91 9.15 -11.79
C ALA A 98 6.42 9.76 -10.47
N THR A 99 6.09 11.02 -10.21
CA THR A 99 6.43 11.70 -8.94
C THR A 99 5.79 11.00 -7.74
N GLU A 100 4.51 10.65 -7.83
CA GLU A 100 3.81 9.93 -6.76
C GLU A 100 4.44 8.56 -6.47
N ARG A 101 4.96 7.87 -7.49
CA ARG A 101 5.68 6.59 -7.32
C ARG A 101 7.06 6.77 -6.72
N GLU A 102 7.74 7.86 -7.01
CA GLU A 102 9.05 8.15 -6.43
C GLU A 102 8.97 8.32 -4.91
N GLY A 103 7.93 9.01 -4.41
CA GLY A 103 7.66 9.12 -2.97
C GLY A 103 7.40 7.76 -2.28
N LEU A 104 6.97 6.75 -3.03
CA LEU A 104 6.76 5.40 -2.51
C LEU A 104 8.04 4.56 -2.41
N ALA A 105 9.14 4.97 -3.05
CA ALA A 105 10.36 4.16 -3.14
C ALA A 105 10.98 3.85 -1.76
N SER A 106 10.79 4.74 -0.78
CA SER A 106 11.26 4.58 0.60
C SER A 106 10.62 3.40 1.35
N LEU A 107 9.47 2.90 0.89
CA LEU A 107 8.79 1.75 1.49
C LEU A 107 9.57 0.44 1.30
N VAL A 108 10.25 0.29 0.16
CA VAL A 108 11.01 -0.91 -0.23
C VAL A 108 12.52 -0.71 -0.13
N ALA A 109 13.00 0.51 0.07
CA ALA A 109 14.40 0.75 0.38
C ALA A 109 14.74 0.14 1.76
N ASP A 110 15.78 -0.71 1.79
CA ASP A 110 16.39 -1.21 3.03
C ASP A 110 17.15 -0.07 3.72
N GLY A 111 16.41 0.85 4.34
CA GLY A 111 16.95 1.82 5.27
C GLY A 111 17.02 1.20 6.68
N PRO A 112 18.10 1.44 7.45
CA PRO A 112 18.19 0.96 8.82
C PRO A 112 17.00 1.51 9.62
N ALA A 113 16.41 0.67 10.48
CA ALA A 113 15.50 1.15 11.51
C ALA A 113 16.29 2.16 12.36
N ALA A 114 15.92 3.44 12.24
CA ALA A 114 16.44 4.54 13.06
C ALA A 114 15.33 5.05 13.96
#